data_AF-A0A314Y9C2-F1
#
_entry.id   AF-A0A314Y9C2-F1
#
_cell.length_a   1.000
_cell.length_b   1.000
_cell.length_c   1.000
_cell.angle_alpha   90.00
_cell.angle_beta   90.00
_cell.angle_gamma   90.00
#
_symmetry.space_group_name_H-M   'P 1'
#
loop_
_entity.id
_entity.type
_entity.pdbx_description
1 polymer ?
#
loop_
_entity_poly.entity_id
_entity_poly.type
_entity_poly.pdbx_seq_one_letter_code
_entity_poly.pdbx_strand_id
1 'polypeptide(L)'
;MQKWFYKVGLKGEAMGLVSPNGGPSVDWIQGSLATGTKQTLKWYTAYFNAPGRDEPLALGMRSTGKGQVWINGQSIGRYWMVYANGDCSLCSYVGTFRPTKYHVPRSWLKPTQNLVVVVEQLGGDPSKITLVKRSVTGVCANLQEHHPNAENFDIDTAMKN
;
A
#
# COMPACT_ATOMS: atom_id res chain seq x y z
N MET A 1 39.28 5.20 23.55
CA MET A 1 38.13 5.59 22.70
C MET A 1 37.62 4.35 21.98
N GLN A 2 36.29 4.16 21.92
CA GLN A 2 35.69 3.07 21.12
C GLN A 2 35.49 3.53 19.67
N LYS A 3 35.75 2.63 18.72
CA LYS A 3 35.59 2.88 17.28
C LYS A 3 34.22 2.37 16.83
N TRP A 4 33.40 3.25 16.26
CA TRP A 4 32.09 2.94 15.70
C TRP A 4 32.14 2.94 14.17
N PHE A 5 31.32 2.08 13.56
CA PHE A 5 31.10 2.04 12.11
C PHE A 5 29.63 2.35 11.82
N TYR A 6 29.41 3.10 10.75
CA TYR A 6 28.08 3.51 10.32
C TYR A 6 27.83 3.03 8.90
N LYS A 7 26.60 2.59 8.64
CA LYS A 7 26.12 2.27 7.30
C LYS A 7 24.75 2.90 7.12
N VAL A 8 24.66 3.82 6.17
CA VAL A 8 23.41 4.52 5.85
C VAL A 8 22.58 3.65 4.90
N GLY A 9 21.30 3.49 5.20
CA GLY A 9 20.34 2.78 4.36
C GLY A 9 20.54 1.26 4.27
N LEU A 10 19.68 0.63 3.46
CA LEU A 10 19.69 -0.81 3.21
C LEU A 10 20.49 -1.13 1.95
N LYS A 11 21.13 -2.31 1.91
CA LYS A 11 21.88 -2.77 0.73
C LYS A 11 21.01 -2.79 -0.53
N GLY A 12 19.75 -3.23 -0.42
CA GLY A 12 18.82 -3.24 -1.56
C GLY A 12 18.40 -1.85 -2.04
N GLU A 13 18.42 -0.83 -1.16
CA GLU A 13 18.20 0.56 -1.57
C GLU A 13 19.39 1.08 -2.38
N ALA A 14 20.61 0.85 -1.89
CA ALA A 14 21.84 1.22 -2.60
C ALA A 14 22.00 0.49 -3.95
N MET A 15 21.43 -0.72 -4.05
CA MET A 15 21.38 -1.48 -5.29
C MET A 15 20.26 -1.02 -6.23
N GLY A 16 19.31 -0.17 -5.80
CA GLY A 16 18.22 0.25 -6.66
C GLY A 16 17.24 -0.86 -7.03
N LEU A 17 16.99 -1.82 -6.12
CA LEU A 17 16.09 -2.97 -6.37
C LEU A 17 14.65 -2.59 -6.71
N VAL A 18 14.26 -1.34 -6.46
CA VAL A 18 12.94 -0.79 -6.80
C VAL A 18 12.83 -0.36 -8.27
N SER A 19 13.95 -0.26 -8.98
CA SER A 19 13.97 0.22 -10.37
C SER A 19 13.32 -0.78 -11.34
N PRO A 20 12.36 -0.34 -12.16
CA PRO A 20 11.74 -1.20 -13.17
C PRO A 20 12.66 -1.50 -14.35
N ASN A 21 13.72 -0.71 -14.56
CA ASN A 21 14.61 -0.80 -15.72
C ASN A 21 15.82 -1.72 -15.47
N GLY A 22 15.70 -2.65 -14.52
CA GLY A 22 16.76 -3.56 -14.13
C GLY A 22 17.64 -2.97 -13.03
N GLY A 23 17.57 -3.56 -11.84
CA GLY A 23 18.61 -3.43 -10.83
C GLY A 23 19.80 -4.36 -11.12
N PRO A 24 20.89 -4.26 -10.37
CA PRO A 24 21.98 -5.24 -10.41
C PRO A 24 21.43 -6.64 -10.14
N SER A 25 22.02 -7.64 -10.81
CA SER A 25 21.62 -9.05 -10.67
C SER A 25 21.65 -9.47 -9.20
N VAL A 26 20.50 -9.90 -8.68
CA VAL A 26 20.35 -10.51 -7.37
C VAL A 26 19.61 -11.83 -7.54
N ASP A 27 20.03 -12.81 -6.76
CA ASP A 27 19.42 -14.13 -6.75
C ASP A 27 18.10 -14.08 -5.99
N TRP A 28 17.02 -13.78 -6.71
CA TRP A 28 15.67 -13.88 -6.20
C TRP A 28 15.30 -15.35 -6.03
N ILE A 29 14.82 -15.70 -4.83
CA ILE A 29 14.24 -17.01 -4.55
C ILE A 29 12.73 -16.96 -4.70
N GLN A 30 12.13 -18.06 -5.17
CA GLN A 30 10.67 -18.14 -5.24
C GLN A 30 10.03 -18.11 -3.84
N GLY A 31 8.83 -17.54 -3.74
CA GLY A 31 8.13 -17.34 -2.46
C GLY A 31 7.87 -18.63 -1.69
N SER A 32 7.63 -19.75 -2.38
CA SER A 32 7.47 -21.09 -1.77
C SER A 32 8.73 -21.61 -1.07
N LEU A 33 9.90 -21.13 -1.48
CA LEU A 33 11.20 -21.44 -0.86
C LEU A 33 11.56 -20.45 0.25
N ALA A 34 10.88 -19.29 0.31
CA ALA A 34 11.09 -18.25 1.30
C ALA A 34 10.29 -18.46 2.60
N THR A 35 9.32 -19.40 2.59
CA THR A 35 8.52 -19.81 3.74
C THR A 35 9.29 -20.80 4.61
N GLY A 36 9.84 -20.33 5.73
CA GLY A 36 10.54 -21.19 6.69
C GLY A 36 11.55 -20.45 7.57
N THR A 37 12.01 -19.27 7.16
CA THR A 37 12.97 -18.48 7.94
C THR A 37 12.29 -17.29 8.61
N LYS A 38 12.43 -17.17 9.95
CA LYS A 38 12.08 -15.97 10.76
C LYS A 38 13.00 -14.76 10.48
N GLN A 39 13.41 -14.58 9.22
CA GLN A 39 14.30 -13.51 8.81
C GLN A 39 13.51 -12.21 8.65
N THR A 40 14.05 -11.14 9.24
CA THR A 40 13.62 -9.76 9.06
C THR A 40 14.37 -9.13 7.88
N LEU A 41 13.96 -7.94 7.43
CA LEU A 41 14.58 -7.20 6.31
C LEU A 41 14.59 -7.98 4.99
N LYS A 42 13.42 -8.48 4.59
CA LYS A 42 13.24 -9.20 3.31
C LYS A 42 12.77 -8.24 2.21
N TRP A 43 13.28 -8.48 1.01
CA TRP A 43 12.81 -7.86 -0.22
C TRP A 43 11.94 -8.87 -0.95
N TYR A 44 10.76 -8.44 -1.37
CA TYR A 44 9.85 -9.23 -2.20
C TYR A 44 9.57 -8.49 -3.49
N THR A 45 9.43 -9.23 -4.56
CA THR A 45 9.06 -8.71 -5.86
C THR A 45 8.02 -9.60 -6.53
N ALA A 46 7.12 -8.99 -7.28
CA ALA A 46 6.16 -9.68 -8.13
C ALA A 46 5.79 -8.82 -9.32
N TYR A 47 5.21 -9.46 -10.34
CA TYR A 47 4.60 -8.79 -11.48
C TYR A 47 3.10 -9.02 -11.48
N PHE A 48 2.33 -7.99 -11.85
CA PHE A 48 0.87 -8.09 -11.97
C PHE A 48 0.32 -7.29 -13.16
N ASN A 49 -0.86 -7.67 -13.63
CA ASN A 49 -1.59 -6.94 -14.66
C ASN A 49 -2.56 -5.95 -14.03
N ALA A 50 -2.74 -4.78 -14.66
CA ALA A 50 -3.70 -3.80 -14.17
C ALA A 50 -5.13 -4.32 -14.41
N PRO A 51 -6.05 -4.18 -13.44
CA PRO A 51 -7.44 -4.54 -13.64
C PRO A 51 -8.12 -3.57 -14.62
N GLY A 52 -8.95 -4.07 -15.54
CA GLY A 52 -9.39 -3.28 -16.71
C GLY A 52 -10.40 -2.14 -16.49
N ARG A 53 -11.08 -2.03 -15.35
CA ARG A 53 -12.02 -0.93 -15.05
C ARG A 53 -11.30 0.26 -14.41
N ASP A 54 -11.83 1.48 -14.49
CA ASP A 54 -11.21 2.71 -13.96
C ASP A 54 -11.38 2.95 -12.44
N GLU A 55 -11.94 1.98 -11.73
CA GLU A 55 -12.16 2.08 -10.28
C GLU A 55 -10.85 2.40 -9.53
N PRO A 56 -10.85 3.27 -8.50
CA PRO A 56 -9.66 3.55 -7.71
C PRO A 56 -9.09 2.27 -7.09
N LEU A 57 -7.76 2.17 -7.06
CA LEU A 57 -7.06 1.00 -6.55
C LEU A 57 -6.38 1.28 -5.22
N ALA A 58 -6.21 0.22 -4.46
CA ALA A 58 -5.36 0.21 -3.28
C ALA A 58 -4.69 -1.16 -3.06
N LEU A 59 -3.56 -1.16 -2.38
CA LEU A 59 -2.93 -2.37 -1.85
C LEU A 59 -3.45 -2.66 -0.44
N GLY A 60 -4.02 -3.84 -0.24
CA GLY A 60 -4.33 -4.39 1.07
C GLY A 60 -3.08 -5.01 1.68
N MET A 61 -2.57 -4.42 2.77
CA MET A 61 -1.29 -4.79 3.38
C MET A 61 -1.46 -5.52 4.72
N ARG A 62 -2.68 -5.89 5.12
CA ARG A 62 -3.01 -6.40 6.47
C ARG A 62 -2.18 -7.61 6.93
N SER A 63 -1.68 -8.43 6.01
CA SER A 63 -0.87 -9.60 6.31
C SER A 63 0.61 -9.31 6.54
N THR A 64 1.04 -8.05 6.39
CA THR A 64 2.44 -7.63 6.48
C THR A 64 2.79 -7.09 7.87
N GLY A 65 4.06 -6.74 8.10
CA GLY A 65 4.56 -6.20 9.36
C GLY A 65 4.77 -4.69 9.28
N LYS A 66 5.96 -4.26 8.85
CA LYS A 66 6.30 -2.86 8.66
C LYS A 66 7.26 -2.74 7.49
N GLY A 67 7.11 -1.71 6.68
CA GLY A 67 7.92 -1.62 5.49
C GLY A 67 7.62 -0.47 4.57
N GLN A 68 8.06 -0.65 3.33
CA GLN A 68 7.84 0.26 2.22
C GLN A 68 7.40 -0.54 1.00
N VAL A 69 6.61 0.10 0.14
CA VAL A 69 6.13 -0.51 -1.10
C VAL A 69 6.29 0.45 -2.28
N TRP A 70 6.66 -0.12 -3.43
CA TRP A 70 6.81 0.59 -4.69
C TRP A 70 6.03 -0.14 -5.79
N ILE A 71 5.52 0.62 -6.74
CA ILE A 71 4.95 0.12 -7.99
C ILE A 71 5.67 0.81 -9.14
N ASN A 72 6.26 0.04 -10.05
CA ASN A 72 7.02 0.56 -11.20
C ASN A 72 8.08 1.60 -10.80
N GLY A 73 8.75 1.39 -9.66
CA GLY A 73 9.73 2.32 -9.08
C GLY A 73 9.16 3.54 -8.36
N GLN A 74 7.84 3.77 -8.44
CA GLN A 74 7.16 4.85 -7.73
C GLN A 74 6.81 4.43 -6.31
N SER A 75 7.16 5.25 -5.32
CA SER A 75 6.87 4.95 -3.92
C SER A 75 5.38 5.12 -3.62
N ILE A 76 4.75 4.05 -3.15
CA ILE A 76 3.38 4.07 -2.62
C ILE A 76 3.38 4.55 -1.17
N GLY A 77 4.48 4.32 -0.45
CA GLY A 77 4.72 4.84 0.89
C GLY A 77 5.11 3.78 1.91
N ARG A 78 5.17 4.23 3.18
CA ARG A 78 5.47 3.39 4.34
C ARG A 78 4.21 2.72 4.86
N TYR A 79 4.31 1.44 5.20
CA TYR A 79 3.26 0.72 5.90
C TYR A 79 3.69 0.25 7.28
N TRP A 80 2.71 0.15 8.18
CA TRP A 80 2.91 -0.37 9.53
C TRP A 80 1.63 -1.04 10.03
N MET A 81 1.65 -2.37 10.04
CA MET A 81 0.50 -3.26 10.25
C MET A 81 0.58 -4.06 11.55
N VAL A 82 1.67 -3.90 12.31
CA VAL A 82 1.77 -4.45 13.67
C VAL A 82 0.58 -3.96 14.50
N TYR A 83 -0.10 -4.91 15.14
CA TYR A 83 -1.26 -4.62 15.97
C TYR A 83 -0.97 -3.53 16.99
N ALA A 84 -1.85 -2.55 17.04
CA ALA A 84 -1.85 -1.55 18.09
C ALA A 84 -2.31 -2.20 19.39
N ASN A 85 -1.65 -1.89 20.50
CA ASN A 85 -2.27 -2.05 21.81
C ASN A 85 -3.15 -0.82 22.07
N GLY A 86 -4.40 -1.04 22.48
CA GLY A 86 -5.34 0.02 22.81
C GLY A 86 -6.76 -0.52 23.02
N ASP A 87 -7.56 0.25 23.74
CA ASP A 87 -9.00 -0.01 23.88
C ASP A 87 -9.73 0.49 22.62
N CYS A 88 -10.53 -0.37 22.00
CA CYS A 88 -11.38 -0.03 20.86
C CYS A 88 -12.75 0.45 21.35
N SER A 89 -12.76 1.46 22.23
CA SER A 89 -14.00 2.14 22.64
C SER A 89 -14.55 3.02 21.51
N LEU A 90 -15.71 3.66 21.73
CA LEU A 90 -16.40 4.49 20.74
C LEU A 90 -15.43 5.40 19.97
N CYS A 91 -15.40 5.25 18.64
CA CYS A 91 -14.49 5.97 17.76
C CYS A 91 -14.69 7.50 17.89
N SER A 92 -13.62 8.22 18.20
CA SER A 92 -13.58 9.69 18.15
C SER A 92 -12.85 10.17 16.90
N TYR A 93 -13.33 11.26 16.29
CA TYR A 93 -12.63 11.92 15.17
C TYR A 93 -11.21 12.38 15.53
N VAL A 94 -10.93 12.60 16.82
CA VAL A 94 -9.63 13.09 17.34
C VAL A 94 -8.58 11.96 17.40
N GLY A 95 -8.90 10.75 16.95
CA GLY A 95 -8.02 9.57 17.03
C GLY A 95 -7.02 9.41 15.87
N THR A 96 -5.96 8.64 16.10
CA THR A 96 -5.00 8.28 15.04
C THR A 96 -5.61 7.26 14.08
N PHE A 97 -5.79 7.66 12.82
CA PHE A 97 -6.22 6.74 11.76
C PHE A 97 -5.05 5.85 11.29
N ARG A 98 -5.25 4.53 11.33
CA ARG A 98 -4.28 3.55 10.84
C ARG A 98 -4.80 2.88 9.57
N PRO A 99 -4.41 3.36 8.37
CA PRO A 99 -4.88 2.79 7.12
C PRO A 99 -4.35 1.36 6.95
N THR A 100 -5.24 0.43 6.59
CA THR A 100 -4.88 -0.94 6.20
C THR A 100 -4.68 -1.09 4.70
N LYS A 101 -5.07 -0.06 3.94
CA LYS A 101 -5.07 0.00 2.48
C LYS A 101 -4.29 1.24 2.01
N TYR A 102 -3.44 1.08 1.00
CA TYR A 102 -2.63 2.17 0.44
C TYR A 102 -3.02 2.45 -0.99
N HIS A 103 -3.29 3.71 -1.31
CA HIS A 103 -3.76 4.11 -2.62
C HIS A 103 -2.72 3.80 -3.72
N VAL A 104 -3.20 3.26 -4.85
CA VAL A 104 -2.40 3.03 -6.06
C VAL A 104 -2.96 3.90 -7.17
N PRO A 105 -2.23 4.96 -7.58
CA PRO A 105 -2.64 5.80 -8.70
C PRO A 105 -2.68 5.00 -10.00
N ARG A 106 -3.81 5.08 -10.72
CA ARG A 106 -4.01 4.40 -12.00
C ARG A 106 -2.98 4.80 -13.05
N SER A 107 -2.61 6.08 -13.07
CA SER A 107 -1.62 6.65 -13.99
C SER A 107 -0.21 6.07 -13.83
N TRP A 108 0.06 5.36 -12.73
CA TRP A 108 1.36 4.70 -12.52
C TRP A 108 1.39 3.27 -13.08
N LEU A 109 0.24 2.75 -13.52
CA LEU A 109 0.10 1.39 -14.01
C LEU A 109 0.18 1.30 -15.54
N LYS A 110 0.85 0.27 -16.01
CA LYS A 110 0.79 -0.25 -17.37
C LYS A 110 -0.31 -1.30 -17.47
N PRO A 111 -0.83 -1.63 -18.67
CA PRO A 111 -1.81 -2.69 -18.82
C PRO A 111 -1.34 -4.04 -18.25
N THR A 112 -0.08 -4.39 -18.47
CA THR A 112 0.53 -5.65 -18.03
C THR A 112 1.93 -5.41 -17.45
N GLN A 113 2.48 -6.43 -16.76
CA GLN A 113 3.85 -6.43 -16.25
C GLN A 113 4.19 -5.24 -15.34
N ASN A 114 3.29 -4.88 -14.45
CA ASN A 114 3.58 -3.92 -13.39
C ASN A 114 4.45 -4.58 -12.33
N LEU A 115 5.60 -3.98 -12.05
CA LEU A 115 6.49 -4.41 -10.99
C LEU A 115 5.97 -3.90 -9.65
N VAL A 116 5.79 -4.78 -8.67
CA VAL A 116 5.66 -4.41 -7.26
C VAL A 116 6.89 -4.86 -6.50
N VAL A 117 7.43 -3.98 -5.66
CA VAL A 117 8.55 -4.29 -4.75
C VAL A 117 8.13 -3.93 -3.33
N VAL A 118 8.35 -4.84 -2.39
CA VAL A 118 8.00 -4.67 -0.97
C VAL A 118 9.23 -4.96 -0.12
N VAL A 119 9.54 -4.05 0.80
CA VAL A 119 10.57 -4.26 1.82
C VAL A 119 9.89 -4.51 3.16
N GLU A 120 10.00 -5.72 3.69
CA GLU A 120 9.41 -6.13 4.97
C GLU A 120 10.48 -6.15 6.07
N GLN A 121 10.31 -5.26 7.06
CA GLN A 121 11.27 -5.02 8.12
C GLN A 121 11.04 -5.88 9.37
N LEU A 122 9.78 -6.20 9.71
CA LEU A 122 9.45 -6.88 10.96
C LEU A 122 9.01 -8.33 10.76
N GLY A 123 8.53 -8.66 9.57
CA GLY A 123 8.03 -9.98 9.22
C GLY A 123 6.51 -9.96 9.01
N GLY A 124 6.06 -10.76 8.06
CA GLY A 124 4.69 -10.85 7.61
C GLY A 124 4.59 -11.78 6.43
N ASP A 125 3.36 -12.00 5.96
CA ASP A 125 3.06 -12.89 4.85
C ASP A 125 2.76 -12.07 3.57
N PRO A 126 3.74 -11.89 2.68
CA PRO A 126 3.57 -11.10 1.46
C PRO A 126 2.66 -11.79 0.43
N SER A 127 2.45 -13.11 0.54
CA SER A 127 1.58 -13.86 -0.39
C SER A 127 0.11 -13.45 -0.30
N LYS A 128 -0.27 -12.81 0.82
CA LYS A 128 -1.61 -12.31 1.09
C LYS A 128 -1.79 -10.82 0.79
N ILE A 129 -0.77 -10.16 0.23
CA ILE A 129 -0.92 -8.79 -0.29
C ILE A 129 -1.87 -8.84 -1.48
N THR A 130 -2.87 -7.96 -1.48
CA THR A 130 -3.92 -7.94 -2.51
C THR A 130 -4.06 -6.57 -3.13
N LEU A 131 -4.34 -6.53 -4.43
CA LEU A 131 -4.79 -5.33 -5.11
C LEU A 131 -6.32 -5.28 -5.04
N VAL A 132 -6.86 -4.27 -4.36
CA VAL A 132 -8.30 -4.12 -4.14
C VAL A 132 -8.83 -2.92 -4.92
N LYS A 133 -10.08 -3.02 -5.35
CA LYS A 133 -10.82 -1.93 -5.98
C LYS A 133 -11.68 -1.22 -4.94
N ARG A 134 -11.77 0.10 -5.04
CA ARG A 134 -12.72 0.89 -4.26
C ARG A 134 -13.96 1.12 -5.12
N SER A 135 -15.08 0.58 -4.67
CA SER A 135 -16.42 0.94 -5.17
C SER A 135 -17.17 1.70 -4.08
N VAL A 136 -17.97 2.69 -4.47
CA VAL A 136 -18.85 3.46 -3.58
C VAL A 136 -20.26 3.27 -4.12
N THR A 137 -21.12 2.59 -3.36
CA THR A 137 -22.48 2.21 -3.79
C THR A 137 -23.57 3.16 -3.26
N GLY A 138 -23.18 4.36 -2.81
CA GLY A 138 -24.10 5.40 -2.30
C GLY A 138 -23.39 6.32 -1.33
N VAL A 139 -23.60 7.64 -1.49
CA VAL A 139 -23.14 8.66 -0.53
C VAL A 139 -24.39 9.32 0.04
N CYS A 140 -24.79 8.93 1.26
CA CYS A 140 -25.82 9.66 1.98
C CYS A 140 -25.15 10.79 2.76
N ALA A 141 -25.38 12.03 2.36
CA ALA A 141 -25.00 13.20 3.13
C ALA A 141 -26.25 13.76 3.81
N ASN A 142 -26.17 13.99 5.12
CA ASN A 142 -27.20 14.74 5.83
C ASN A 142 -26.74 16.20 5.85
N LEU A 143 -27.26 17.01 4.93
CA LEU A 143 -27.00 18.44 4.86
C LEU A 143 -27.86 19.11 5.93
N GLN A 144 -27.28 19.39 7.10
CA GLN A 144 -27.87 20.33 8.04
C GLN A 144 -27.35 21.73 7.70
N GLU A 145 -27.94 22.35 6.67
CA GLU A 145 -27.69 23.76 6.35
C GLU A 145 -28.46 24.65 7.34
N HIS A 146 -27.73 25.34 8.21
CA HIS A 146 -28.21 26.56 8.88
C HIS A 146 -27.67 27.79 8.15
N HIS A 147 -27.84 27.81 6.82
CA HIS A 147 -27.50 28.98 5.99
C HIS A 147 -28.59 29.18 4.93
N PRO A 148 -29.32 30.30 4.95
CA PRO A 148 -30.51 30.48 4.11
C PRO A 148 -30.14 31.02 2.73
N ASN A 149 -29.26 30.35 1.97
CA ASN A 149 -29.07 30.53 0.51
C ASN A 149 -27.94 29.61 0.01
N ALA A 150 -28.27 28.40 -0.44
CA ALA A 150 -27.40 27.63 -1.32
C ALA A 150 -28.22 27.22 -2.55
N GLU A 151 -27.75 27.60 -3.73
CA GLU A 151 -28.35 27.20 -5.01
C GLU A 151 -28.21 25.69 -5.17
N ASN A 152 -29.31 25.04 -5.58
CA ASN A 152 -29.39 23.59 -5.78
C ASN A 152 -28.37 23.11 -6.82
N PHE A 153 -27.42 22.28 -6.39
CA PHE A 153 -26.69 21.40 -7.29
C PHE A 153 -27.44 20.07 -7.40
N ASP A 154 -27.96 19.81 -8.59
CA ASP A 154 -28.71 18.60 -8.91
C ASP A 154 -27.75 17.40 -9.06
N ILE A 155 -27.93 16.36 -8.24
CA ILE A 155 -27.04 15.19 -8.13
C ILE A 155 -27.65 13.94 -8.82
N ASP A 156 -28.73 14.11 -9.58
CA ASP A 156 -29.57 13.01 -10.06
C ASP A 156 -28.98 12.10 -11.16
N THR A 157 -27.68 12.21 -11.49
CA THR A 157 -27.08 11.36 -12.54
C THR A 157 -26.49 10.04 -12.03
N ALA A 158 -26.37 9.82 -10.71
CA ALA A 158 -25.62 8.66 -10.18
C ALA A 158 -26.46 7.42 -9.81
N MET A 159 -27.79 7.45 -9.94
CA MET A 159 -28.68 6.34 -9.51
C MET A 159 -29.41 5.61 -10.64
N LYS A 160 -28.86 5.61 -11.86
CA LYS A 160 -29.32 4.69 -12.93
C LYS A 160 -28.14 3.92 -13.50
N ASN A 161 -27.95 2.71 -12.97
CA ASN A 161 -27.74 1.44 -13.70
C ASN A 161 -27.48 0.30 -12.72
#